data_AF-A0A4Q2D975-F1
#
_entry.id   AF-A0A4Q2D975-F1
#
_cell.length_a   1.000
_cell.length_b   1.000
_cell.length_c   1.000
_cell.angle_alpha   90.00
_cell.angle_beta   90.00
_cell.angle_gamma   90.00
#
_symmetry.space_group_name_H-M   'P 1'
#
loop_
_entity.id
_entity.type
_entity.pdbx_description
1 polymer ?
#
loop_
_entity_poly.entity_id
_entity_poly.type
_entity_poly.pdbx_seq_one_letter_code
_entity_poly.pdbx_strand_id
1 'polypeptide(L)'
;MNALRIPLRNAAPLRRAARTQLPKASPFRASYNSGRKYSTAPPPPEAKSSGSTLWLGLGAAGAAGAAWYFFTESGENTVKSGVQQAKVAANFVPTKEDYEKVYRKIADLVIDAGDYDDGSYGPVLLRLAWHSSGTYDKETGTGGSNYATMRFDPESLHGANAGLNVARGLMDKIKEEFPWISYGDLWTLAGVAAIQEMGGPKIPWRPGRVDGVAAQATPDGRLPDASQGSDHLRNIFYRMGFNDQEIVALSGAHALGRCHTDRSGFVGPWTFSPTTVTNDYFKLLFDEKWVWKKWEGPKQLEDKKTKTLMMLPTDYVLTQDKSFKKHAKAYADNQDLWFKDFSSAVSRLFELGVPEKQWVYPEPWIIPTVDEQDSKNEDLVGEALQELYEKHNVKREDLWIQTKFTPIGGQDTTKPIPYTPEDPVEDQIASSLETSLKNLKTTYLDSYVLHSPLPGQIGSTVQAWKALAKIQDEGKAKMIGVCNTYDVKVLEALDEVRKVQVVQNRWYQGNGWDKEVVGYCKRNGIMYQSFWTLSGSPDLLGHPTFLTIAKTNNLTPEQAVYKLAQLQGITPLSGTTQVEHMKLDLNVEAAEWKEDGIQREIELVKKLIE
;
A
#
# COMPACT_ATOMS: atom_id res chain seq x y z
N MET A 1 40.75 -54.36 30.84
CA MET A 1 39.92 -55.48 30.34
C MET A 1 39.19 -54.93 29.11
N ASN A 2 39.52 -55.28 27.86
CA ASN A 2 39.33 -56.57 27.17
C ASN A 2 37.90 -57.13 27.37
N ALA A 3 37.10 -57.48 26.34
CA ALA A 3 37.27 -57.43 24.87
C ALA A 3 35.92 -57.64 24.10
N LEU A 4 35.97 -57.78 22.75
CA LEU A 4 34.90 -58.16 21.77
C LEU A 4 33.83 -57.06 21.48
N ARG A 5 33.45 -56.63 20.25
CA ARG A 5 33.84 -56.84 18.82
C ARG A 5 33.25 -58.01 17.97
N ILE A 6 32.53 -57.64 16.88
CA ILE A 6 32.37 -58.30 15.53
C ILE A 6 31.33 -59.48 15.45
N PRO A 7 30.55 -59.75 14.34
CA PRO A 7 29.72 -58.91 13.44
C PRO A 7 28.36 -59.62 13.05
N LEU A 8 27.69 -59.22 11.93
CA LEU A 8 27.07 -60.06 10.85
C LEU A 8 26.14 -59.16 9.98
N ARG A 9 26.46 -58.85 8.71
CA ARG A 9 26.19 -59.57 7.43
C ARG A 9 24.73 -59.56 6.90
N ASN A 10 24.61 -58.94 5.73
CA ASN A 10 23.55 -58.95 4.70
C ASN A 10 22.51 -60.09 4.69
N ALA A 11 21.25 -59.73 4.46
CA ALA A 11 20.36 -60.44 3.54
C ALA A 11 19.27 -59.50 3.00
N ALA A 12 18.97 -59.58 1.70
CA ALA A 12 17.77 -59.02 1.09
C ALA A 12 17.05 -60.15 0.33
N PRO A 13 15.71 -60.12 0.23
CA PRO A 13 15.01 -60.88 -0.80
C PRO A 13 14.11 -60.01 -1.70
N LEU A 14 14.13 -60.34 -2.99
CA LEU A 14 13.19 -59.86 -4.02
C LEU A 14 11.88 -60.67 -3.99
N ARG A 15 10.74 -60.00 -4.24
CA ARG A 15 9.53 -60.43 -5.01
C ARG A 15 8.28 -59.64 -4.53
N ARG A 16 7.19 -59.50 -5.28
CA ARG A 16 6.93 -59.33 -6.74
C ARG A 16 5.42 -58.99 -6.88
N ALA A 17 5.08 -58.01 -7.73
CA ALA A 17 3.75 -57.75 -8.30
C ALA A 17 2.54 -57.48 -7.37
N ALA A 18 1.86 -56.35 -7.63
CA ALA A 18 0.49 -56.36 -8.16
C ALA A 18 0.20 -55.02 -8.86
N ARG A 19 -0.46 -55.07 -10.03
CA ARG A 19 -0.88 -53.88 -10.79
C ARG A 19 -2.39 -53.81 -10.73
N THR A 20 -2.94 -52.99 -9.84
CA THR A 20 -4.38 -52.74 -9.73
C THR A 20 -4.68 -51.31 -10.16
N GLN A 21 -5.42 -51.17 -11.27
CA GLN A 21 -6.03 -49.89 -11.62
C GLN A 21 -7.22 -49.64 -10.72
N LEU A 22 -7.29 -48.44 -10.14
CA LEU A 22 -8.47 -47.90 -9.46
C LEU A 22 -8.85 -46.56 -10.13
N PRO A 23 -10.13 -46.15 -10.07
CA PRO A 23 -10.74 -45.34 -11.12
C PRO A 23 -10.34 -43.86 -11.09
N LYS A 24 -10.50 -43.20 -12.25
CA LYS A 24 -10.45 -41.75 -12.36
C LYS A 24 -11.58 -41.12 -11.53
N ALA A 25 -11.25 -40.62 -10.34
CA ALA A 25 -12.12 -39.67 -9.63
C ALA A 25 -11.96 -38.28 -10.27
N SER A 26 -13.08 -37.62 -10.57
CA SER A 26 -13.07 -36.21 -10.99
C SER A 26 -12.45 -35.34 -9.89
N PRO A 27 -11.70 -34.27 -10.23
CA PRO A 27 -11.30 -33.28 -9.25
C PRO A 27 -12.55 -32.56 -8.74
N PHE A 28 -12.89 -32.78 -7.47
CA PHE A 28 -13.87 -31.98 -6.76
C PHE A 28 -13.38 -30.52 -6.74
N ARG A 29 -14.14 -29.61 -7.35
CA ARG A 29 -13.93 -28.16 -7.19
C ARG A 29 -14.30 -27.81 -5.74
N ALA A 30 -13.30 -27.75 -4.87
CA ALA A 30 -13.43 -26.95 -3.65
C ALA A 30 -13.45 -25.47 -4.07
N SER A 31 -14.53 -24.77 -3.74
CA SER A 31 -14.62 -23.33 -3.97
C SER A 31 -13.70 -22.63 -2.97
N TYR A 32 -12.56 -22.12 -3.46
CA TYR A 32 -11.71 -21.25 -2.67
C TYR A 32 -12.36 -19.87 -2.64
N ASN A 33 -13.19 -19.65 -1.61
CA ASN A 33 -13.44 -18.32 -1.08
C ASN A 33 -12.26 -18.03 -0.15
N SER A 34 -11.36 -17.18 -0.61
CA SER A 34 -10.52 -16.41 0.30
C SER A 34 -11.35 -15.21 0.81
N GLY A 35 -10.67 -14.33 1.51
CA GLY A 35 -10.92 -12.91 1.54
C GLY A 35 -9.60 -12.28 1.99
N ARG A 36 -9.62 -11.03 2.43
CA ARG A 36 -8.67 -10.66 3.48
C ARG A 36 -8.88 -11.64 4.64
N LYS A 37 -7.78 -12.21 5.13
CA LYS A 37 -7.87 -13.15 6.24
C LYS A 37 -8.12 -12.37 7.54
N TYR A 38 -9.32 -12.60 8.04
CA TYR A 38 -9.82 -12.32 9.38
C TYR A 38 -10.58 -13.60 9.83
N SER A 39 -11.09 -13.70 11.06
CA SER A 39 -11.37 -15.02 11.68
C SER A 39 -12.27 -15.98 10.91
N THR A 40 -13.27 -15.49 10.16
CA THR A 40 -14.17 -16.30 9.33
C THR A 40 -14.92 -15.45 8.29
N ALA A 41 -15.41 -16.09 7.23
CA ALA A 41 -16.22 -15.48 6.17
C ALA A 41 -17.68 -15.15 6.62
N PRO A 42 -18.35 -14.17 5.98
CA PRO A 42 -19.73 -13.77 6.30
C PRO A 42 -20.80 -14.76 5.81
N PRO A 43 -22.02 -14.74 6.39
CA PRO A 43 -23.14 -15.57 5.95
C PRO A 43 -23.70 -15.16 4.57
N PRO A 44 -24.36 -16.07 3.83
CA PRO A 44 -24.90 -15.77 2.51
C PRO A 44 -26.10 -14.80 2.58
N PRO A 45 -26.27 -13.90 1.60
CA PRO A 45 -27.39 -12.96 1.56
C PRO A 45 -28.72 -13.66 1.25
N GLU A 46 -29.80 -13.21 1.90
CA GLU A 46 -31.15 -13.66 1.62
C GLU A 46 -31.63 -13.25 0.22
N ALA A 47 -32.39 -14.12 -0.45
CA ALA A 47 -32.89 -13.88 -1.79
C ALA A 47 -33.94 -12.74 -1.82
N LYS A 48 -33.63 -11.65 -2.54
CA LYS A 48 -34.62 -10.62 -2.88
C LYS A 48 -35.12 -10.80 -4.32
N SER A 49 -36.43 -10.65 -4.49
CA SER A 49 -37.15 -10.94 -5.72
C SER A 49 -36.94 -9.91 -6.83
N SER A 50 -37.09 -10.36 -8.07
CA SER A 50 -36.95 -9.55 -9.29
C SER A 50 -38.14 -8.61 -9.53
N GLY A 51 -37.88 -7.40 -10.05
CA GLY A 51 -38.94 -6.63 -10.71
C GLY A 51 -38.56 -5.21 -11.15
N SER A 52 -38.15 -5.03 -12.41
CA SER A 52 -38.31 -3.76 -13.16
C SER A 52 -37.84 -3.84 -14.64
N THR A 53 -38.50 -4.68 -15.44
CA THR A 53 -38.40 -4.61 -16.92
C THR A 53 -39.24 -3.45 -17.47
N LEU A 54 -38.72 -2.21 -17.61
CA LEU A 54 -39.46 -1.15 -18.36
C LEU A 54 -38.70 0.12 -18.85
N TRP A 55 -37.51 0.06 -19.47
CA TRP A 55 -36.90 1.29 -20.08
C TRP A 55 -36.23 1.12 -21.47
N LEU A 56 -36.57 0.09 -22.25
CA LEU A 56 -35.94 -0.18 -23.57
C LEU A 56 -36.59 0.54 -24.78
N GLY A 57 -37.40 1.58 -24.57
CA GLY A 57 -38.36 2.06 -25.60
C GLY A 57 -38.03 3.33 -26.41
N LEU A 58 -37.20 4.26 -25.91
CA LEU A 58 -37.19 5.65 -26.43
C LEU A 58 -35.82 6.27 -26.76
N GLY A 59 -34.72 5.52 -26.68
CA GLY A 59 -33.37 6.05 -26.95
C GLY A 59 -32.92 6.04 -28.42
N ALA A 60 -33.48 5.15 -29.25
CA ALA A 60 -32.86 4.78 -30.54
C ALA A 60 -33.05 5.79 -31.69
N ALA A 61 -34.10 6.62 -31.66
CA ALA A 61 -34.42 7.52 -32.79
C ALA A 61 -33.66 8.86 -32.75
N GLY A 62 -33.31 9.37 -31.57
CA GLY A 62 -32.64 10.67 -31.42
C GLY A 62 -31.15 10.66 -31.80
N ALA A 63 -30.46 9.54 -31.56
CA ALA A 63 -29.01 9.43 -31.78
C ALA A 63 -28.60 9.52 -33.26
N ALA A 64 -29.40 8.92 -34.16
CA ALA A 64 -29.09 8.90 -35.60
C ALA A 64 -29.23 10.27 -36.27
N GLY A 65 -30.25 11.06 -35.90
CA GLY A 65 -30.48 12.39 -36.46
C GLY A 65 -29.39 13.39 -36.09
N ALA A 66 -28.94 13.37 -34.83
CA ALA A 66 -27.84 14.22 -34.37
C ALA A 66 -26.53 13.88 -35.09
N ALA A 67 -26.18 12.59 -35.19
CA ALA A 67 -24.94 12.15 -35.84
C ALA A 67 -24.85 12.55 -37.32
N TRP A 68 -25.97 12.54 -38.05
CA TRP A 68 -25.99 12.94 -39.46
C TRP A 68 -25.82 14.46 -39.64
N TYR A 69 -26.49 15.27 -38.81
CA TYR A 69 -26.38 16.73 -38.86
C TYR A 69 -24.95 17.22 -38.57
N PHE A 70 -24.28 16.63 -37.57
CA PHE A 70 -22.88 16.95 -37.24
C PHE A 70 -21.84 16.49 -38.26
N PHE A 71 -22.19 15.62 -39.21
CA PHE A 71 -21.25 15.14 -40.25
C PHE A 71 -21.27 15.98 -41.53
N THR A 72 -22.21 16.93 -41.68
CA THR A 72 -22.43 17.65 -42.94
C THR A 72 -22.13 19.15 -42.93
N GLU A 73 -21.95 19.79 -41.76
CA GLU A 73 -21.42 21.17 -41.69
C GLU A 73 -19.93 21.18 -41.33
N SER A 74 -19.13 21.65 -42.30
CA SER A 74 -17.68 21.79 -42.24
C SER A 74 -17.23 23.05 -41.51
N GLY A 75 -16.17 22.97 -40.70
CA GLY A 75 -15.44 24.15 -40.22
C GLY A 75 -14.46 23.86 -39.08
N GLU A 76 -13.35 24.58 -39.03
CA GLU A 76 -12.40 24.52 -37.92
C GLU A 76 -13.04 24.97 -36.59
N ASN A 77 -12.51 24.46 -35.47
CA ASN A 77 -12.76 24.93 -34.09
C ASN A 77 -14.17 24.76 -33.48
N THR A 78 -14.62 23.52 -33.22
CA THR A 78 -15.64 23.29 -32.15
C THR A 78 -15.61 21.92 -31.45
N VAL A 79 -14.45 21.34 -31.13
CA VAL A 79 -14.39 20.20 -30.18
C VAL A 79 -14.50 20.69 -28.73
N LYS A 80 -15.66 21.25 -28.37
CA LYS A 80 -16.11 21.34 -26.97
C LYS A 80 -16.80 20.03 -26.62
N SER A 81 -16.01 19.02 -26.28
CA SER A 81 -16.52 17.70 -25.90
C SER A 81 -17.46 17.78 -24.69
N GLY A 82 -18.35 16.81 -24.55
CA GLY A 82 -19.51 16.84 -23.63
C GLY A 82 -19.18 17.10 -22.15
N VAL A 83 -17.93 16.97 -21.72
CA VAL A 83 -17.44 17.39 -20.40
C VAL A 83 -17.76 18.87 -20.12
N GLN A 84 -17.71 19.74 -21.12
CA GLN A 84 -18.04 21.15 -20.94
C GLN A 84 -19.55 21.43 -20.99
N GLN A 85 -20.38 20.53 -21.54
CA GLN A 85 -21.84 20.59 -21.41
C GLN A 85 -22.30 20.09 -20.02
N ALA A 86 -21.66 19.06 -19.47
CA ALA A 86 -21.90 18.62 -18.10
C ALA A 86 -21.56 19.70 -17.06
N LYS A 87 -20.45 20.45 -17.24
CA LYS A 87 -20.11 21.61 -16.39
C LYS A 87 -21.17 22.72 -16.42
N VAL A 88 -21.93 22.88 -17.51
CA VAL A 88 -22.99 23.88 -17.64
C VAL A 88 -24.33 23.40 -17.04
N ALA A 89 -24.55 22.08 -16.95
CA ALA A 89 -25.81 21.52 -16.45
C ALA A 89 -25.96 21.51 -14.91
N ALA A 90 -24.88 21.71 -14.14
CA ALA A 90 -24.89 21.49 -12.69
C ALA A 90 -24.22 22.57 -11.81
N ASN A 91 -23.55 23.59 -12.38
CA ASN A 91 -22.77 24.60 -11.61
C ASN A 91 -21.73 24.02 -10.63
N PHE A 92 -21.34 22.76 -10.79
CA PHE A 92 -20.44 22.06 -9.87
C PHE A 92 -18.98 22.12 -10.37
N VAL A 93 -18.11 22.70 -9.55
CA VAL A 93 -16.66 22.69 -9.72
C VAL A 93 -16.09 21.86 -8.57
N PRO A 94 -15.54 20.66 -8.82
CA PRO A 94 -15.07 19.77 -7.76
C PRO A 94 -13.85 20.35 -7.04
N THR A 95 -13.90 20.37 -5.71
CA THR A 95 -12.80 20.86 -4.86
C THR A 95 -11.81 19.74 -4.51
N LYS A 96 -10.71 20.05 -3.82
CA LYS A 96 -9.75 19.04 -3.34
C LYS A 96 -10.44 17.98 -2.48
N GLU A 97 -11.35 18.41 -1.62
CA GLU A 97 -12.12 17.57 -0.71
C GLU A 97 -13.06 16.61 -1.46
N ASP A 98 -13.53 16.96 -2.66
CA ASP A 98 -14.30 16.05 -3.51
C ASP A 98 -13.44 14.94 -4.10
N TYR A 99 -12.20 15.26 -4.50
CA TYR A 99 -11.22 14.26 -4.93
C TYR A 99 -10.70 13.41 -3.76
N GLU A 100 -10.62 13.96 -2.54
CA GLU A 100 -10.30 13.18 -1.32
C GLU A 100 -11.36 12.10 -1.03
N LYS A 101 -12.66 12.38 -1.27
CA LYS A 101 -13.74 11.37 -1.19
C LYS A 101 -13.57 10.25 -2.22
N VAL A 102 -13.20 10.59 -3.46
CA VAL A 102 -12.92 9.61 -4.51
C VAL A 102 -11.69 8.79 -4.16
N TYR A 103 -10.62 9.44 -3.70
CA TYR A 103 -9.38 8.81 -3.25
C TYR A 103 -9.66 7.78 -2.15
N ARG A 104 -10.47 8.10 -1.14
CA ARG A 104 -10.86 7.15 -0.08
C ARG A 104 -11.56 5.91 -0.63
N LYS A 105 -12.49 6.09 -1.56
CA LYS A 105 -13.20 4.98 -2.21
C LYS A 105 -12.29 4.09 -3.06
N ILE A 106 -11.21 4.64 -3.60
CA ILE A 106 -10.16 3.86 -4.26
C ILE A 106 -9.27 3.17 -3.20
N ALA A 107 -8.91 3.88 -2.14
CA ALA A 107 -8.10 3.35 -1.04
C ALA A 107 -8.76 2.11 -0.42
N ASP A 108 -10.09 2.08 -0.25
CA ASP A 108 -10.83 0.88 0.16
C ASP A 108 -10.49 -0.35 -0.70
N LEU A 109 -10.30 -0.21 -2.02
CA LEU A 109 -9.91 -1.28 -2.96
C LEU A 109 -8.41 -1.62 -2.92
N VAL A 110 -7.57 -0.63 -2.62
CA VAL A 110 -6.11 -0.82 -2.45
C VAL A 110 -5.84 -1.59 -1.15
N ILE A 111 -6.57 -1.22 -0.10
CA ILE A 111 -6.46 -1.75 1.24
C ILE A 111 -7.15 -3.13 1.27
N ASP A 112 -8.38 -3.27 0.79
CA ASP A 112 -9.21 -4.49 0.85
C ASP A 112 -9.69 -4.97 -0.53
N ALA A 113 -9.02 -5.99 -1.08
CA ALA A 113 -9.43 -6.61 -2.35
C ALA A 113 -9.98 -8.03 -2.21
N GLY A 114 -10.17 -8.53 -0.99
CA GLY A 114 -10.50 -9.93 -0.75
C GLY A 114 -9.41 -10.88 -1.28
N ASP A 115 -9.74 -11.57 -2.37
CA ASP A 115 -9.00 -12.68 -2.98
C ASP A 115 -8.03 -12.26 -4.07
N TYR A 116 -8.11 -10.98 -4.47
CA TYR A 116 -7.45 -10.55 -5.69
C TYR A 116 -5.93 -10.51 -5.51
N ASP A 117 -5.28 -11.46 -6.18
CA ASP A 117 -3.83 -11.64 -6.25
C ASP A 117 -3.17 -11.70 -4.85
N ASP A 118 -2.72 -10.57 -4.31
CA ASP A 118 -2.05 -10.45 -3.01
C ASP A 118 -2.91 -9.76 -1.94
N GLY A 119 -4.24 -9.75 -2.13
CA GLY A 119 -5.20 -9.11 -1.24
C GLY A 119 -5.38 -7.61 -1.48
N SER A 120 -4.87 -7.08 -2.60
CA SER A 120 -4.90 -5.66 -2.97
C SER A 120 -5.14 -5.45 -4.46
N TYR A 121 -6.03 -4.52 -4.84
CA TYR A 121 -6.13 -4.04 -6.23
C TYR A 121 -5.09 -2.96 -6.56
N GLY A 122 -4.35 -2.43 -5.58
CA GLY A 122 -3.37 -1.36 -5.78
C GLY A 122 -2.38 -1.58 -6.93
N PRO A 123 -1.72 -2.75 -7.06
CA PRO A 123 -0.79 -3.00 -8.16
C PRO A 123 -1.45 -2.91 -9.54
N VAL A 124 -2.69 -3.39 -9.71
CA VAL A 124 -3.39 -3.34 -11.01
C VAL A 124 -3.97 -1.95 -11.30
N LEU A 125 -4.32 -1.17 -10.27
CA LEU A 125 -4.71 0.23 -10.40
C LEU A 125 -3.52 1.13 -10.80
N LEU A 126 -2.36 0.95 -10.16
CA LEU A 126 -1.13 1.62 -10.60
C LEU A 126 -0.74 1.21 -12.02
N ARG A 127 -0.88 -0.07 -12.37
CA ARG A 127 -0.65 -0.54 -13.74
C ARG A 127 -1.62 0.11 -14.74
N LEU A 128 -2.91 0.28 -14.40
CA LEU A 128 -3.86 1.00 -15.25
C LEU A 128 -3.43 2.46 -15.45
N ALA A 129 -3.03 3.16 -14.38
CA ALA A 129 -2.55 4.54 -14.44
C ALA A 129 -1.26 4.67 -15.28
N TRP A 130 -0.32 3.74 -15.13
CA TRP A 130 0.88 3.64 -15.97
C TRP A 130 0.51 3.42 -17.45
N HIS A 131 -0.28 2.39 -17.75
CA HIS A 131 -0.60 2.02 -19.12
C HIS A 131 -1.43 3.09 -19.86
N SER A 132 -2.35 3.79 -19.17
CA SER A 132 -3.11 4.88 -19.77
C SER A 132 -2.25 6.12 -20.04
N SER A 133 -1.19 6.35 -19.26
CA SER A 133 -0.25 7.46 -19.45
C SER A 133 0.88 7.12 -20.44
N GLY A 134 1.31 5.86 -20.47
CA GLY A 134 2.48 5.36 -21.21
C GLY A 134 2.33 5.31 -22.73
N THR A 135 1.14 5.61 -23.25
CA THR A 135 0.87 5.73 -24.70
C THR A 135 1.34 7.06 -25.28
N TYR A 136 1.79 8.01 -24.45
CA TYR A 136 2.20 9.34 -24.90
C TYR A 136 3.36 9.30 -25.91
N ASP A 137 3.32 10.24 -26.84
CA ASP A 137 4.36 10.55 -27.79
C ASP A 137 4.51 12.07 -27.89
N LYS A 138 5.67 12.58 -27.46
CA LYS A 138 5.95 14.02 -27.39
C LYS A 138 6.08 14.68 -28.78
N GLU A 139 6.43 13.92 -29.81
CA GLU A 139 6.65 14.45 -31.16
C GLU A 139 5.31 14.68 -31.89
N THR A 140 4.33 13.80 -31.65
CA THR A 140 2.98 13.92 -32.23
C THR A 140 1.96 14.56 -31.29
N GLY A 141 2.26 14.66 -29.98
CA GLY A 141 1.33 15.14 -28.96
C GLY A 141 0.14 14.20 -28.69
N THR A 142 0.23 12.92 -29.11
CA THR A 142 -0.87 11.95 -29.04
C THR A 142 -0.69 10.92 -27.92
N GLY A 143 -1.80 10.37 -27.42
CA GLY A 143 -1.81 9.50 -26.24
C GLY A 143 -1.58 10.27 -24.94
N GLY A 144 -1.16 9.56 -23.90
CA GLY A 144 -1.05 10.13 -22.54
C GLY A 144 -2.32 9.97 -21.73
N SER A 145 -2.30 10.44 -20.48
CA SER A 145 -3.35 10.19 -19.49
C SER A 145 -4.67 10.90 -19.79
N ASN A 146 -4.64 11.89 -20.68
CA ASN A 146 -5.81 12.60 -21.16
C ASN A 146 -6.71 11.68 -22.01
N TYR A 147 -7.98 12.03 -22.17
CA TYR A 147 -8.96 11.31 -23.00
C TYR A 147 -9.37 9.89 -22.54
N ALA A 148 -8.55 9.21 -21.73
CA ALA A 148 -8.82 7.86 -21.20
C ALA A 148 -9.26 6.88 -22.29
N THR A 149 -8.46 6.79 -23.35
CA THR A 149 -8.81 6.11 -24.61
C THR A 149 -8.87 4.59 -24.50
N MET A 150 -8.18 3.98 -23.52
CA MET A 150 -8.27 2.55 -23.18
C MET A 150 -9.67 2.05 -22.77
N ARG A 151 -10.68 2.94 -22.71
CA ARG A 151 -12.12 2.58 -22.65
C ARG A 151 -12.64 2.01 -23.97
N PHE A 152 -11.95 2.27 -25.08
CA PHE A 152 -12.42 1.96 -26.43
C PHE A 152 -11.47 1.01 -27.16
N ASP A 153 -12.02 0.29 -28.12
CA ASP A 153 -11.24 -0.51 -29.05
C ASP A 153 -10.59 0.41 -30.11
N PRO A 154 -9.37 0.10 -30.59
CA PRO A 154 -8.59 -1.11 -30.32
C PRO A 154 -7.81 -1.09 -29.00
N GLU A 155 -7.59 0.07 -28.37
CA GLU A 155 -6.66 0.23 -27.25
C GLU A 155 -7.03 -0.61 -26.01
N SER A 156 -8.33 -0.84 -25.78
CA SER A 156 -8.84 -1.72 -24.72
C SER A 156 -8.40 -3.19 -24.86
N LEU A 157 -8.11 -3.62 -26.09
CA LEU A 157 -7.80 -4.99 -26.52
C LEU A 157 -6.33 -5.23 -26.89
N HIS A 158 -5.48 -4.19 -26.88
CA HIS A 158 -4.04 -4.34 -27.12
C HIS A 158 -3.43 -5.37 -26.17
N GLY A 159 -2.53 -6.22 -26.66
CA GLY A 159 -1.97 -7.33 -25.88
C GLY A 159 -1.28 -6.87 -24.59
N ALA A 160 -0.61 -5.71 -24.63
CA ALA A 160 -0.01 -5.09 -23.45
C ALA A 160 -1.03 -4.76 -22.34
N ASN A 161 -2.30 -4.50 -22.68
CA ASN A 161 -3.36 -4.10 -21.74
C ASN A 161 -4.16 -5.28 -21.16
N ALA A 162 -3.77 -6.53 -21.47
CA ALA A 162 -4.41 -7.72 -20.92
C ALA A 162 -4.49 -7.71 -19.38
N GLY A 163 -5.68 -8.03 -18.85
CA GLY A 163 -6.01 -8.00 -17.43
C GLY A 163 -6.44 -6.62 -16.89
N LEU A 164 -6.17 -5.51 -17.59
CA LEU A 164 -6.57 -4.17 -17.12
C LEU A 164 -8.08 -3.91 -17.20
N ASN A 165 -8.84 -4.78 -17.87
CA ASN A 165 -10.30 -4.79 -17.81
C ASN A 165 -10.83 -4.97 -16.37
N VAL A 166 -10.08 -5.63 -15.48
CA VAL A 166 -10.43 -5.73 -14.05
C VAL A 166 -10.38 -4.36 -13.39
N ALA A 167 -9.26 -3.64 -13.56
CA ALA A 167 -9.09 -2.29 -13.02
C ALA A 167 -10.10 -1.31 -13.62
N ARG A 168 -10.35 -1.36 -14.95
CA ARG A 168 -11.38 -0.53 -15.60
C ARG A 168 -12.76 -0.76 -14.98
N GLY A 169 -13.19 -2.02 -14.85
CA GLY A 169 -14.49 -2.38 -14.25
C GLY A 169 -14.65 -2.05 -12.75
N LEU A 170 -13.55 -1.84 -12.02
CA LEU A 170 -13.59 -1.27 -10.66
C LEU A 170 -13.77 0.25 -10.70
N MET A 171 -13.04 0.92 -11.61
CA MET A 171 -13.16 2.35 -11.82
C MET A 171 -14.52 2.74 -12.38
N ASP A 172 -15.17 1.91 -13.20
CA ASP A 172 -16.54 2.12 -13.67
C ASP A 172 -17.53 2.24 -12.49
N LYS A 173 -17.39 1.42 -11.44
CA LYS A 173 -18.24 1.49 -10.23
C LYS A 173 -18.02 2.79 -9.44
N ILE A 174 -16.76 3.20 -9.28
CA ILE A 174 -16.45 4.50 -8.64
C ILE A 174 -16.94 5.65 -9.52
N LYS A 175 -16.87 5.53 -10.85
CA LYS A 175 -17.41 6.51 -11.80
C LYS A 175 -18.93 6.66 -11.67
N GLU A 176 -19.66 5.58 -11.37
CA GLU A 176 -21.10 5.61 -11.08
C GLU A 176 -21.41 6.37 -9.77
N GLU A 177 -20.61 6.18 -8.72
CA GLU A 177 -20.74 6.95 -7.46
C GLU A 177 -20.35 8.44 -7.63
N PHE A 178 -19.37 8.73 -8.50
CA PHE A 178 -18.85 10.09 -8.75
C PHE A 178 -18.95 10.46 -10.23
N PRO A 179 -20.16 10.72 -10.76
CA PRO A 179 -20.37 10.94 -12.19
C PRO A 179 -19.67 12.19 -12.76
N TRP A 180 -19.19 13.09 -11.90
CA TRP A 180 -18.49 14.33 -12.26
C TRP A 180 -17.00 14.16 -12.62
N ILE A 181 -16.29 13.13 -12.11
CA ILE A 181 -14.85 12.94 -12.37
C ILE A 181 -14.62 12.43 -13.80
N SER A 182 -13.56 12.82 -14.50
CA SER A 182 -13.19 12.17 -15.77
C SER A 182 -12.57 10.80 -15.51
N TYR A 183 -12.61 9.89 -16.48
CA TYR A 183 -11.89 8.62 -16.35
C TYR A 183 -10.38 8.82 -16.28
N GLY A 184 -9.84 9.83 -16.97
CA GLY A 184 -8.40 10.15 -16.89
C GLY A 184 -7.98 10.59 -15.50
N ASP A 185 -8.75 11.48 -14.86
CA ASP A 185 -8.48 11.91 -13.48
C ASP A 185 -8.68 10.74 -12.51
N LEU A 186 -9.74 9.94 -12.68
CA LEU A 186 -10.02 8.78 -11.84
C LEU A 186 -8.91 7.72 -11.90
N TRP A 187 -8.43 7.36 -13.09
CA TRP A 187 -7.39 6.33 -13.24
C TRP A 187 -6.03 6.80 -12.72
N THR A 188 -5.66 8.06 -12.94
CA THR A 188 -4.39 8.59 -12.41
C THR A 188 -4.44 8.80 -10.89
N LEU A 189 -5.58 9.28 -10.34
CA LEU A 189 -5.81 9.33 -8.90
C LEU A 189 -5.75 7.93 -8.27
N ALA A 190 -6.23 6.90 -8.97
CA ALA A 190 -6.12 5.52 -8.49
C ALA A 190 -4.67 5.00 -8.47
N GLY A 191 -3.82 5.44 -9.40
CA GLY A 191 -2.37 5.22 -9.32
C GLY A 191 -1.72 5.93 -8.13
N VAL A 192 -2.15 7.16 -7.81
CA VAL A 192 -1.68 7.91 -6.64
C VAL A 192 -2.10 7.20 -5.33
N ALA A 193 -3.38 6.83 -5.20
CA ALA A 193 -3.89 6.09 -4.05
C ALA A 193 -3.17 4.75 -3.86
N ALA A 194 -2.94 4.00 -4.94
CA ALA A 194 -2.17 2.76 -4.91
C ALA A 194 -0.75 2.99 -4.36
N ILE A 195 -0.01 4.00 -4.82
CA ILE A 195 1.34 4.25 -4.31
C ILE A 195 1.32 4.64 -2.82
N GLN A 196 0.45 5.58 -2.44
CA GLN A 196 0.47 6.18 -1.11
C GLN A 196 -0.04 5.24 -0.01
N GLU A 197 -1.18 4.56 -0.22
CA GLU A 197 -1.74 3.62 0.77
C GLU A 197 -0.88 2.37 0.94
N MET A 198 -0.07 2.03 -0.07
CA MET A 198 0.89 0.91 -0.02
C MET A 198 2.25 1.33 0.54
N GLY A 199 2.33 2.48 1.23
CA GLY A 199 3.51 2.93 1.97
C GLY A 199 4.54 3.72 1.17
N GLY A 200 4.21 4.09 -0.08
CA GLY A 200 5.08 4.86 -0.96
C GLY A 200 5.09 6.38 -0.68
N PRO A 201 5.85 7.15 -1.47
CA PRO A 201 5.95 8.60 -1.32
C PRO A 201 4.65 9.31 -1.72
N LYS A 202 4.46 10.53 -1.21
CA LYS A 202 3.41 11.43 -1.69
C LYS A 202 3.64 11.79 -3.15
N ILE A 203 2.56 11.79 -3.94
CA ILE A 203 2.62 12.11 -5.37
C ILE A 203 1.88 13.44 -5.62
N PRO A 204 2.57 14.51 -6.06
CA PRO A 204 1.92 15.72 -6.54
C PRO A 204 1.02 15.38 -7.74
N TRP A 205 -0.28 15.71 -7.64
CA TRP A 205 -1.27 15.33 -8.64
C TRP A 205 -2.22 16.49 -8.95
N ARG A 206 -2.53 16.70 -10.25
CA ARG A 206 -3.48 17.72 -10.72
C ARG A 206 -4.73 17.08 -11.33
N PRO A 207 -5.93 17.59 -11.03
CA PRO A 207 -7.16 17.31 -11.80
C PRO A 207 -7.26 18.18 -13.05
N GLY A 208 -7.95 17.70 -14.08
CA GLY A 208 -8.24 18.48 -15.28
C GLY A 208 -8.36 17.68 -16.58
N ARG A 209 -8.07 16.37 -16.56
CA ARG A 209 -8.19 15.52 -17.75
C ARG A 209 -9.63 15.51 -18.23
N VAL A 210 -9.82 15.45 -19.55
CA VAL A 210 -11.14 15.40 -20.17
C VAL A 210 -11.30 14.07 -20.88
N ASP A 211 -12.50 13.47 -20.82
CA ASP A 211 -12.77 12.24 -21.55
C ASP A 211 -12.91 12.49 -23.05
N GLY A 212 -12.26 11.63 -23.85
CA GLY A 212 -12.31 11.64 -25.31
C GLY A 212 -13.21 10.54 -25.86
N VAL A 213 -13.04 10.26 -27.16
CA VAL A 213 -13.77 9.23 -27.92
C VAL A 213 -12.80 8.20 -28.53
N ALA A 214 -13.32 7.16 -29.17
CA ALA A 214 -12.52 6.09 -29.77
C ALA A 214 -11.51 6.58 -30.82
N ALA A 215 -11.79 7.70 -31.50
CA ALA A 215 -10.91 8.26 -32.53
C ALA A 215 -9.57 8.81 -31.99
N GLN A 216 -9.44 9.05 -30.68
CA GLN A 216 -8.15 9.38 -30.05
C GLN A 216 -7.34 8.14 -29.63
N ALA A 217 -7.88 6.92 -29.76
CA ALA A 217 -7.18 5.70 -29.38
C ALA A 217 -5.85 5.55 -30.12
N THR A 218 -4.80 5.22 -29.37
CA THR A 218 -3.45 5.10 -29.92
C THR A 218 -3.27 3.77 -30.67
N PRO A 219 -2.31 3.66 -31.62
CA PRO A 219 -1.94 2.37 -32.18
C PRO A 219 -1.21 1.49 -31.15
N ASP A 220 -1.24 0.17 -31.35
CA ASP A 220 -0.51 -0.78 -30.49
C ASP A 220 1.03 -0.62 -30.64
N GLY A 221 1.78 -1.21 -29.71
CA GLY A 221 3.25 -1.16 -29.68
C GLY A 221 3.85 0.09 -29.03
N ARG A 222 3.03 1.02 -28.51
CA ARG A 222 3.53 2.18 -27.75
C ARG A 222 3.99 1.84 -26.32
N LEU A 223 3.55 0.70 -25.78
CA LEU A 223 3.90 0.24 -24.44
C LEU A 223 5.10 -0.75 -24.50
N PRO A 224 5.92 -0.85 -23.44
CA PRO A 224 7.16 -1.63 -23.49
C PRO A 224 6.93 -3.14 -23.43
N ASP A 225 7.49 -3.86 -24.42
CA ASP A 225 7.75 -5.31 -24.33
C ASP A 225 8.81 -5.64 -23.24
N ALA A 226 8.39 -6.45 -22.27
CA ALA A 226 9.18 -6.92 -21.13
C ALA A 226 10.34 -7.88 -21.48
N SER A 227 10.35 -8.44 -22.70
CA SER A 227 11.37 -9.41 -23.14
C SER A 227 12.66 -8.77 -23.68
N GLN A 228 12.68 -7.44 -23.82
CA GLN A 228 13.72 -6.66 -24.49
C GLN A 228 14.82 -6.13 -23.54
N GLY A 229 15.81 -5.43 -24.12
CA GLY A 229 16.93 -4.80 -23.41
C GLY A 229 16.81 -3.27 -23.24
N SER A 230 17.93 -2.64 -22.85
CA SER A 230 17.99 -1.22 -22.48
C SER A 230 17.67 -0.25 -23.64
N ASP A 231 18.07 -0.59 -24.87
CA ASP A 231 17.82 0.26 -26.04
C ASP A 231 16.31 0.35 -26.37
N HIS A 232 15.56 -0.71 -26.12
CA HIS A 232 14.10 -0.71 -26.23
C HIS A 232 13.44 0.13 -25.14
N LEU A 233 13.90 0.01 -23.89
CA LEU A 233 13.43 0.88 -22.80
C LEU A 233 13.68 2.35 -23.12
N ARG A 234 14.88 2.69 -23.60
CA ARG A 234 15.19 4.06 -24.07
C ARG A 234 14.29 4.50 -25.20
N ASN A 235 14.07 3.68 -26.23
CA ASN A 235 13.16 4.01 -27.34
C ASN A 235 11.75 4.38 -26.85
N ILE A 236 11.14 3.50 -26.03
CA ILE A 236 9.78 3.72 -25.49
C ILE A 236 9.71 4.96 -24.58
N PHE A 237 10.66 5.13 -23.66
CA PHE A 237 10.59 6.18 -22.65
C PHE A 237 11.11 7.54 -23.15
N TYR A 238 12.08 7.59 -24.07
CA TYR A 238 12.56 8.84 -24.67
C TYR A 238 11.50 9.43 -25.62
N ARG A 239 10.62 8.61 -26.22
CA ARG A 239 9.41 9.06 -26.94
C ARG A 239 8.45 9.83 -26.02
N MET A 240 8.32 9.40 -24.77
CA MET A 240 7.56 10.13 -23.74
C MET A 240 8.33 11.34 -23.17
N GLY A 241 9.65 11.39 -23.37
CA GLY A 241 10.54 12.47 -22.94
C GLY A 241 11.29 12.22 -21.63
N PHE A 242 11.22 11.01 -21.07
CA PHE A 242 11.99 10.64 -19.87
C PHE A 242 13.46 10.40 -20.19
N ASN A 243 14.31 10.50 -19.17
CA ASN A 243 15.73 10.16 -19.22
C ASN A 243 16.05 8.84 -18.47
N ASP A 244 17.28 8.34 -18.56
CA ASP A 244 17.72 7.08 -17.93
C ASP A 244 17.44 6.98 -16.42
N GLN A 245 17.56 8.08 -15.67
CA GLN A 245 17.30 8.13 -14.22
C GLN A 245 15.81 7.99 -13.90
N GLU A 246 14.95 8.61 -14.72
CA GLU A 246 13.49 8.53 -14.60
C GLU A 246 12.97 7.14 -15.01
N ILE A 247 13.55 6.53 -16.07
CA ILE A 247 13.27 5.14 -16.45
C ILE A 247 13.48 4.21 -15.25
N VAL A 248 14.67 4.27 -14.65
CA VAL A 248 15.04 3.40 -13.53
C VAL A 248 14.18 3.69 -12.29
N ALA A 249 13.83 4.96 -12.03
CA ALA A 249 12.95 5.32 -10.91
C ALA A 249 11.57 4.67 -11.07
N LEU A 250 10.97 4.81 -12.27
CA LEU A 250 9.67 4.26 -12.63
C LEU A 250 9.65 2.73 -12.61
N SER A 251 10.73 2.06 -13.02
CA SER A 251 10.85 0.60 -12.89
C SER A 251 10.70 0.11 -11.45
N GLY A 252 11.01 0.95 -10.45
CA GLY A 252 10.77 0.64 -9.03
C GLY A 252 9.31 0.36 -8.67
N ALA A 253 8.34 0.75 -9.51
CA ALA A 253 6.93 0.37 -9.36
C ALA A 253 6.71 -1.16 -9.40
N HIS A 254 7.61 -1.92 -10.02
CA HIS A 254 7.61 -3.39 -9.95
C HIS A 254 7.90 -3.94 -8.55
N ALA A 255 8.19 -3.11 -7.55
CA ALA A 255 8.07 -3.50 -6.14
C ALA A 255 6.66 -4.04 -5.80
N LEU A 256 5.63 -3.61 -6.56
CA LEU A 256 4.24 -3.99 -6.39
C LEU A 256 3.77 -5.09 -7.37
N GLY A 257 2.97 -6.00 -6.84
CA GLY A 257 2.23 -7.01 -7.60
C GLY A 257 3.09 -8.15 -8.15
N ARG A 258 2.58 -8.74 -9.25
CA ARG A 258 3.12 -9.93 -9.88
C ARG A 258 2.73 -10.03 -11.35
N CYS A 259 3.47 -10.82 -12.11
CA CYS A 259 3.05 -11.26 -13.43
C CYS A 259 2.13 -12.49 -13.39
N HIS A 260 1.27 -12.60 -14.40
CA HIS A 260 0.36 -13.72 -14.62
C HIS A 260 0.49 -14.28 -16.03
N THR A 261 0.44 -15.61 -16.16
CA THR A 261 0.68 -16.31 -17.43
C THR A 261 -0.41 -16.06 -18.46
N ASP A 262 -1.66 -15.88 -18.01
CA ASP A 262 -2.84 -15.55 -18.83
C ASP A 262 -2.88 -14.09 -19.29
N ARG A 263 -2.10 -13.20 -18.65
CA ARG A 263 -2.06 -11.76 -18.96
C ARG A 263 -0.82 -11.38 -19.78
N SER A 264 0.35 -11.85 -19.37
CA SER A 264 1.65 -11.42 -19.92
C SER A 264 2.56 -12.58 -20.37
N GLY A 265 2.17 -13.82 -20.14
CA GLY A 265 3.02 -15.01 -20.29
C GLY A 265 4.03 -15.21 -19.15
N PHE A 266 4.49 -14.15 -18.48
CA PHE A 266 5.38 -14.21 -17.31
C PHE A 266 4.63 -14.62 -16.03
N VAL A 267 5.33 -15.00 -14.95
CA VAL A 267 4.70 -15.44 -13.69
C VAL A 267 5.50 -15.13 -12.43
N GLY A 268 4.81 -14.65 -11.39
CA GLY A 268 5.34 -14.47 -10.03
C GLY A 268 5.61 -13.01 -9.65
N PRO A 269 5.83 -12.73 -8.35
CA PRO A 269 6.15 -11.40 -7.85
C PRO A 269 7.65 -11.09 -7.95
N TRP A 270 7.99 -9.80 -8.01
CA TRP A 270 9.38 -9.33 -7.98
C TRP A 270 9.95 -9.25 -6.55
N THR A 271 9.09 -9.03 -5.56
CA THR A 271 9.44 -8.83 -4.15
C THR A 271 8.69 -9.84 -3.27
N PHE A 272 9.14 -10.02 -2.02
CA PHE A 272 8.42 -10.80 -1.03
C PHE A 272 7.15 -10.09 -0.50
N SER A 273 7.12 -8.75 -0.58
CA SER A 273 5.99 -7.91 -0.15
C SER A 273 5.38 -7.17 -1.35
N PRO A 274 4.67 -7.87 -2.26
CA PRO A 274 4.08 -7.28 -3.48
C PRO A 274 2.96 -6.26 -3.20
N THR A 275 2.63 -6.01 -1.92
CA THR A 275 1.68 -4.99 -1.47
C THR A 275 2.32 -3.82 -0.74
N THR A 276 3.65 -3.66 -0.80
CA THR A 276 4.35 -2.54 -0.16
C THR A 276 5.36 -1.88 -1.11
N VAL A 277 5.31 -0.56 -1.22
CA VAL A 277 6.26 0.24 -2.00
C VAL A 277 7.54 0.41 -1.19
N THR A 278 8.54 -0.45 -1.44
CA THR A 278 9.87 -0.37 -0.81
C THR A 278 10.98 -0.44 -1.85
N ASN A 279 12.17 0.05 -1.51
CA ASN A 279 13.32 -0.04 -2.42
C ASN A 279 13.90 -1.47 -2.53
N ASP A 280 13.23 -2.48 -1.96
CA ASP A 280 13.67 -3.88 -1.99
C ASP A 280 13.69 -4.45 -3.42
N TYR A 281 12.87 -3.95 -4.34
CA TYR A 281 13.01 -4.25 -5.78
C TYR A 281 14.45 -4.02 -6.28
N PHE A 282 15.06 -2.88 -5.91
CA PHE A 282 16.44 -2.58 -6.28
C PHE A 282 17.47 -3.38 -5.46
N LYS A 283 17.23 -3.59 -4.16
CA LYS A 283 18.13 -4.44 -3.34
C LYS A 283 18.20 -5.86 -3.89
N LEU A 284 17.05 -6.49 -4.11
CA LEU A 284 16.93 -7.86 -4.63
C LEU A 284 17.56 -8.00 -6.03
N LEU A 285 17.53 -6.97 -6.87
CA LEU A 285 18.25 -6.97 -8.16
C LEU A 285 19.78 -7.17 -8.01
N PHE A 286 20.39 -6.74 -6.90
CA PHE A 286 21.84 -6.87 -6.63
C PHE A 286 22.19 -7.98 -5.64
N ASP A 287 21.36 -8.19 -4.62
CA ASP A 287 21.64 -9.09 -3.49
C ASP A 287 21.27 -10.54 -3.79
N GLU A 288 20.22 -10.77 -4.59
CA GLU A 288 19.83 -12.13 -4.99
C GLU A 288 20.57 -12.65 -6.21
N LYS A 289 20.79 -13.98 -6.21
CA LYS A 289 21.46 -14.65 -7.33
C LYS A 289 20.44 -15.10 -8.38
N TRP A 290 20.21 -14.25 -9.36
CA TRP A 290 19.32 -14.53 -10.48
C TRP A 290 19.84 -15.63 -11.44
N VAL A 291 18.93 -16.49 -11.89
CA VAL A 291 19.18 -17.51 -12.92
C VAL A 291 18.03 -17.57 -13.93
N TRP A 292 18.32 -17.90 -15.18
CA TRP A 292 17.28 -18.09 -16.20
C TRP A 292 16.39 -19.30 -15.86
N LYS A 293 15.09 -19.05 -15.73
CA LYS A 293 14.07 -20.07 -15.47
C LYS A 293 13.94 -21.04 -16.63
N LYS A 294 13.89 -22.34 -16.34
CA LYS A 294 13.70 -23.41 -17.32
C LYS A 294 12.24 -23.83 -17.35
N TRP A 295 11.48 -23.33 -18.33
CA TRP A 295 10.04 -23.52 -18.45
C TRP A 295 9.58 -23.18 -19.89
N GLU A 296 8.31 -23.47 -20.19
CA GLU A 296 7.68 -23.24 -21.51
C GLU A 296 7.18 -21.78 -21.72
N GLY A 297 7.40 -20.89 -20.75
CA GLY A 297 7.03 -19.48 -20.85
C GLY A 297 8.12 -18.60 -21.47
N PRO A 298 7.90 -17.27 -21.56
CA PRO A 298 8.92 -16.33 -22.03
C PRO A 298 10.17 -16.36 -21.14
N LYS A 299 11.29 -15.85 -21.67
CA LYS A 299 12.56 -15.77 -20.91
C LYS A 299 12.38 -14.93 -19.66
N GLN A 300 12.43 -15.58 -18.51
CA GLN A 300 12.24 -14.99 -17.19
C GLN A 300 13.41 -15.40 -16.30
N LEU A 301 13.83 -14.53 -15.38
CA LEU A 301 14.75 -14.91 -14.31
C LEU A 301 13.96 -15.33 -13.06
N GLU A 302 14.48 -16.30 -12.33
CA GLU A 302 14.04 -16.66 -10.99
C GLU A 302 15.24 -16.52 -10.03
N ASP A 303 14.97 -16.26 -8.76
CA ASP A 303 16.03 -16.30 -7.75
C ASP A 303 16.53 -17.75 -7.58
N LYS A 304 17.84 -17.93 -7.38
CA LYS A 304 18.42 -19.28 -7.30
C LYS A 304 18.06 -20.02 -6.00
N LYS A 305 17.75 -19.30 -4.92
CA LYS A 305 17.73 -19.83 -3.55
C LYS A 305 16.38 -20.45 -3.18
N THR A 306 15.31 -19.71 -3.45
CA THR A 306 13.92 -20.01 -3.11
C THR A 306 13.06 -20.26 -4.34
N LYS A 307 13.40 -19.64 -5.49
CA LYS A 307 12.62 -19.66 -6.75
C LYS A 307 11.21 -19.08 -6.59
N THR A 308 11.00 -18.22 -5.61
CA THR A 308 9.72 -17.56 -5.33
C THR A 308 9.63 -16.19 -5.97
N LEU A 309 10.76 -15.55 -6.27
CA LEU A 309 10.83 -14.25 -6.92
C LEU A 309 11.15 -14.39 -8.41
N MET A 310 10.79 -13.35 -9.17
CA MET A 310 11.11 -13.23 -10.58
C MET A 310 11.67 -11.85 -10.95
N MET A 311 12.37 -11.79 -12.09
CA MET A 311 12.70 -10.55 -12.78
C MET A 311 12.45 -10.74 -14.29
N LEU A 312 11.95 -9.71 -14.95
CA LEU A 312 11.86 -9.64 -16.41
C LEU A 312 13.25 -9.35 -17.00
N PRO A 313 13.50 -9.68 -18.28
CA PRO A 313 14.67 -9.20 -19.01
C PRO A 313 14.88 -7.68 -18.91
N THR A 314 13.79 -6.90 -18.97
CA THR A 314 13.80 -5.43 -18.80
C THR A 314 14.12 -4.97 -17.38
N ASP A 315 13.84 -5.76 -16.34
CA ASP A 315 14.29 -5.44 -14.97
C ASP A 315 15.77 -5.76 -14.83
N TYR A 316 16.20 -6.93 -15.32
CA TYR A 316 17.55 -7.39 -15.14
C TYR A 316 18.58 -6.52 -15.88
N VAL A 317 18.22 -5.92 -17.02
CA VAL A 317 19.11 -5.00 -17.75
C VAL A 317 19.47 -3.74 -16.94
N LEU A 318 18.67 -3.37 -15.93
CA LEU A 318 19.02 -2.30 -14.99
C LEU A 318 20.31 -2.59 -14.22
N THR A 319 20.71 -3.86 -14.08
CA THR A 319 21.98 -4.27 -13.44
C THR A 319 23.16 -4.37 -14.40
N GLN A 320 22.90 -4.30 -15.71
CA GLN A 320 23.85 -4.59 -16.80
C GLN A 320 24.26 -3.32 -17.56
N ASP A 321 23.30 -2.46 -17.91
CA ASP A 321 23.56 -1.18 -18.57
C ASP A 321 24.29 -0.22 -17.61
N LYS A 322 25.40 0.38 -18.07
CA LYS A 322 26.26 1.22 -17.23
C LYS A 322 25.54 2.43 -16.62
N SER A 323 24.60 3.01 -17.35
CA SER A 323 23.84 4.18 -16.91
C SER A 323 22.74 3.75 -15.94
N PHE A 324 21.90 2.78 -16.33
CA PHE A 324 20.83 2.29 -15.46
C PHE A 324 21.37 1.74 -14.13
N LYS A 325 22.47 0.99 -14.16
CA LYS A 325 23.10 0.39 -12.96
C LYS A 325 23.52 1.43 -11.94
N LYS A 326 23.98 2.61 -12.38
CA LYS A 326 24.35 3.71 -11.49
C LYS A 326 23.14 4.17 -10.67
N HIS A 327 21.99 4.34 -11.32
CA HIS A 327 20.75 4.79 -10.67
C HIS A 327 20.13 3.68 -9.83
N ALA A 328 20.05 2.45 -10.36
CA ALA A 328 19.50 1.31 -9.65
C ALA A 328 20.27 1.01 -8.35
N LYS A 329 21.61 1.12 -8.37
CA LYS A 329 22.42 0.94 -7.15
C LYS A 329 22.21 2.08 -6.15
N ALA A 330 22.14 3.33 -6.61
CA ALA A 330 21.83 4.47 -5.73
C ALA A 330 20.46 4.32 -5.03
N TYR A 331 19.46 3.80 -5.73
CA TYR A 331 18.14 3.52 -5.17
C TYR A 331 18.11 2.29 -4.23
N ALA A 332 18.90 1.25 -4.51
CA ALA A 332 19.09 0.13 -3.57
C ALA A 332 19.70 0.59 -2.24
N ASP A 333 20.66 1.52 -2.31
CA ASP A 333 21.40 2.03 -1.14
C ASP A 333 20.64 3.14 -0.39
N ASN A 334 19.67 3.82 -1.02
CA ASN A 334 18.93 4.93 -0.42
C ASN A 334 17.46 4.97 -0.90
N GLN A 335 16.53 4.62 0.00
CA GLN A 335 15.09 4.64 -0.29
C GLN A 335 14.53 6.06 -0.45
N ASP A 336 14.96 7.04 0.35
CA ASP A 336 14.43 8.41 0.31
C ASP A 336 14.80 9.11 -1.01
N LEU A 337 16.00 8.84 -1.53
CA LEU A 337 16.42 9.27 -2.86
C LEU A 337 15.51 8.68 -3.94
N TRP A 338 15.26 7.37 -3.89
CA TRP A 338 14.33 6.74 -4.83
C TRP A 338 12.92 7.30 -4.71
N PHE A 339 12.38 7.42 -3.50
CA PHE A 339 11.04 7.95 -3.24
C PHE A 339 10.84 9.36 -3.80
N LYS A 340 11.82 10.26 -3.61
CA LYS A 340 11.82 11.60 -4.20
C LYS A 340 11.78 11.55 -5.73
N ASP A 341 12.67 10.77 -6.32
CA ASP A 341 12.84 10.68 -7.76
C ASP A 341 11.66 9.98 -8.45
N PHE A 342 11.12 8.93 -7.83
CA PHE A 342 9.92 8.20 -8.23
C PHE A 342 8.69 9.07 -8.16
N SER A 343 8.50 9.82 -7.07
CA SER A 343 7.38 10.76 -6.93
C SER A 343 7.36 11.79 -8.07
N SER A 344 8.52 12.40 -8.36
CA SER A 344 8.68 13.34 -9.47
C SER A 344 8.38 12.69 -10.84
N ALA A 345 8.92 11.51 -11.11
CA ALA A 345 8.73 10.81 -12.38
C ALA A 345 7.28 10.32 -12.59
N VAL A 346 6.61 9.85 -11.54
CA VAL A 346 5.19 9.43 -11.58
C VAL A 346 4.26 10.64 -11.74
N SER A 347 4.52 11.73 -11.02
CA SER A 347 3.77 12.99 -11.17
C SER A 347 3.84 13.47 -12.63
N ARG A 348 5.06 13.57 -13.18
CA ARG A 348 5.30 13.92 -14.58
C ARG A 348 4.60 12.97 -15.57
N LEU A 349 4.70 11.66 -15.35
CA LEU A 349 4.02 10.64 -16.17
C LEU A 349 2.52 10.88 -16.24
N PHE A 350 1.87 11.05 -15.09
CA PHE A 350 0.42 11.22 -15.04
C PHE A 350 -0.03 12.54 -15.67
N GLU A 351 0.85 13.53 -15.85
CA GLU A 351 0.53 14.78 -16.56
C GLU A 351 0.77 14.73 -18.09
N LEU A 352 1.38 13.66 -18.63
CA LEU A 352 1.64 13.54 -20.07
C LEU A 352 0.35 13.57 -20.91
N GLY A 353 0.35 14.38 -21.97
CA GLY A 353 -0.77 14.54 -22.89
C GLY A 353 -1.87 15.51 -22.43
N VAL A 354 -1.70 16.18 -21.28
CA VAL A 354 -2.68 17.14 -20.75
C VAL A 354 -2.23 18.59 -21.01
N PRO A 355 -2.91 19.38 -21.86
CA PRO A 355 -2.61 20.79 -22.06
C PRO A 355 -2.77 21.62 -20.78
N GLU A 356 -1.83 22.53 -20.51
CA GLU A 356 -1.79 23.38 -19.29
C GLU A 356 -3.13 24.08 -18.98
N LYS A 357 -3.84 24.55 -20.02
CA LYS A 357 -5.16 25.21 -19.92
C LYS A 357 -6.31 24.30 -19.43
N GLN A 358 -6.07 23.00 -19.25
CA GLN A 358 -7.08 22.06 -18.74
C GLN A 358 -6.99 21.86 -17.23
N TRP A 359 -5.86 22.20 -16.60
CA TRP A 359 -5.71 22.09 -15.16
C TRP A 359 -6.74 22.97 -14.45
N VAL A 360 -7.49 22.38 -13.51
CA VAL A 360 -8.49 23.14 -12.73
C VAL A 360 -7.78 24.09 -11.76
N TYR A 361 -6.57 23.72 -11.33
CA TYR A 361 -5.71 24.50 -10.44
C TYR A 361 -4.26 24.46 -10.98
N PRO A 362 -3.51 25.57 -10.92
CA PRO A 362 -2.14 25.62 -11.45
C PRO A 362 -1.15 24.83 -10.60
N GLU A 363 -1.38 24.71 -9.29
CA GLU A 363 -0.50 23.96 -8.38
C GLU A 363 -0.99 22.52 -8.19
N PRO A 364 -0.08 21.53 -8.11
CA PRO A 364 -0.42 20.15 -7.84
C PRO A 364 -0.85 19.96 -6.38
N TRP A 365 -1.75 19.03 -6.14
CA TRP A 365 -2.20 18.68 -4.80
C TRP A 365 -1.42 17.49 -4.25
N ILE A 366 -1.15 17.54 -2.95
CA ILE A 366 -0.88 16.34 -2.15
C ILE A 366 -2.22 15.90 -1.55
N ILE A 367 -2.69 14.73 -1.96
CA ILE A 367 -3.87 14.09 -1.40
C ILE A 367 -3.44 13.29 -0.16
N PRO A 368 -3.99 13.57 1.04
CA PRO A 368 -3.65 12.81 2.25
C PRO A 368 -4.11 11.36 2.15
N THR A 369 -3.38 10.43 2.79
CA THR A 369 -3.81 9.03 2.90
C THR A 369 -5.05 8.87 3.76
N VAL A 370 -5.72 7.72 3.72
CA VAL A 370 -6.91 7.49 4.58
C VAL A 370 -6.57 7.68 6.06
N ASP A 371 -5.45 7.12 6.55
CA ASP A 371 -4.96 7.33 7.92
C ASP A 371 -4.73 8.83 8.23
N GLU A 372 -4.20 9.61 7.29
CA GLU A 372 -3.98 11.05 7.45
C GLU A 372 -5.29 11.86 7.38
N GLN A 373 -6.31 11.37 6.68
CA GLN A 373 -7.64 11.98 6.68
C GLN A 373 -8.36 11.69 8.01
N ASP A 374 -8.24 10.47 8.53
CA ASP A 374 -8.96 9.97 9.69
C ASP A 374 -8.32 10.32 11.04
N SER A 375 -7.01 10.60 11.06
CA SER A 375 -6.27 11.11 12.24
C SER A 375 -6.67 12.53 12.70
N LYS A 376 -7.83 13.05 12.26
CA LYS A 376 -8.19 14.47 12.35
C LYS A 376 -9.62 14.75 12.84
N ASN A 377 -10.16 13.89 13.70
CA ASN A 377 -11.39 14.15 14.48
C ASN A 377 -11.17 13.85 15.97
N GLU A 378 -10.08 14.37 16.55
CA GLU A 378 -9.72 14.17 17.96
C GLU A 378 -10.78 14.75 18.92
N ASP A 379 -11.54 15.73 18.46
CA ASP A 379 -12.72 16.29 19.12
C ASP A 379 -13.89 15.30 19.19
N LEU A 380 -14.18 14.56 18.11
CA LEU A 380 -15.19 13.50 18.11
C LEU A 380 -14.79 12.32 19.01
N VAL A 381 -13.49 12.05 19.16
CA VAL A 381 -13.00 11.11 20.19
C VAL A 381 -13.32 11.67 21.59
N GLY A 382 -13.13 12.96 21.83
CA GLY A 382 -13.56 13.62 23.06
C GLY A 382 -15.07 13.54 23.34
N GLU A 383 -15.92 13.68 22.32
CA GLU A 383 -17.37 13.46 22.45
C GLU A 383 -17.69 12.01 22.83
N ALA A 384 -17.07 11.03 22.18
CA ALA A 384 -17.24 9.62 22.52
C ALA A 384 -16.76 9.29 23.95
N LEU A 385 -15.67 9.91 24.40
CA LEU A 385 -15.17 9.78 25.77
C LEU A 385 -16.17 10.35 26.79
N GLN A 386 -16.77 11.53 26.54
CA GLN A 386 -17.84 12.06 27.40
C GLN A 386 -19.03 11.09 27.48
N GLU A 387 -19.47 10.54 26.35
CA GLU A 387 -20.56 9.55 26.33
C GLU A 387 -20.22 8.29 27.14
N LEU A 388 -18.99 7.77 27.04
CA LEU A 388 -18.52 6.65 27.87
C LEU A 388 -18.54 6.98 29.37
N TYR A 389 -18.13 8.19 29.75
CA TYR A 389 -18.12 8.63 31.15
C TYR A 389 -19.53 8.83 31.70
N GLU A 390 -20.42 9.49 30.96
CA GLU A 390 -21.77 9.84 31.42
C GLU A 390 -22.75 8.66 31.36
N LYS A 391 -22.69 7.82 30.32
CA LYS A 391 -23.73 6.81 30.01
C LYS A 391 -23.28 5.37 30.26
N HIS A 392 -21.98 5.09 30.24
CA HIS A 392 -21.45 3.72 30.31
C HIS A 392 -20.66 3.42 31.59
N ASN A 393 -20.60 4.36 32.55
CA ASN A 393 -19.92 4.20 33.84
C ASN A 393 -18.43 3.80 33.69
N VAL A 394 -17.80 4.24 32.60
CA VAL A 394 -16.35 4.19 32.41
C VAL A 394 -15.76 5.43 33.10
N LYS A 395 -14.61 5.31 33.75
CA LYS A 395 -13.91 6.47 34.32
C LYS A 395 -12.74 6.86 33.43
N ARG A 396 -12.24 8.09 33.59
CA ARG A 396 -11.04 8.54 32.86
C ARG A 396 -9.84 7.65 33.17
N GLU A 397 -9.67 7.20 34.41
CA GLU A 397 -8.59 6.30 34.82
C GLU A 397 -8.71 4.85 34.32
N ASP A 398 -9.87 4.44 33.81
CA ASP A 398 -10.07 3.10 33.22
C ASP A 398 -9.55 3.01 31.77
N LEU A 399 -9.21 4.15 31.16
CA LEU A 399 -8.79 4.26 29.76
C LEU A 399 -7.33 4.73 29.64
N TRP A 400 -6.59 4.14 28.70
CA TRP A 400 -5.30 4.64 28.24
C TRP A 400 -5.49 5.61 27.08
N ILE A 401 -5.26 6.91 27.30
CA ILE A 401 -5.33 7.93 26.24
C ILE A 401 -3.93 8.38 25.87
N GLN A 402 -3.59 8.25 24.59
CA GLN A 402 -2.32 8.68 24.01
C GLN A 402 -2.53 9.39 22.69
N THR A 403 -1.87 10.53 22.51
CA THR A 403 -1.81 11.28 21.25
C THR A 403 -0.35 11.71 20.98
N LYS A 404 -0.10 12.42 19.88
CA LYS A 404 1.26 12.72 19.41
C LYS A 404 1.49 14.15 18.95
N PHE A 405 2.64 14.72 19.30
CA PHE A 405 3.13 15.95 18.68
C PHE A 405 3.63 15.65 17.27
N THR A 406 2.99 16.24 16.26
CA THR A 406 3.44 16.16 14.86
C THR A 406 4.02 17.52 14.44
N PRO A 407 5.31 17.61 14.06
CA PRO A 407 5.94 18.85 13.61
C PRO A 407 5.40 19.30 12.24
N ILE A 408 5.62 20.57 11.88
CA ILE A 408 5.03 21.20 10.68
C ILE A 408 5.20 20.39 9.38
N GLY A 409 6.35 19.73 9.19
CA GLY A 409 6.62 18.89 8.01
C GLY A 409 5.76 17.61 7.90
N GLY A 410 5.05 17.23 8.96
CA GLY A 410 4.04 16.17 8.96
C GLY A 410 2.61 16.67 9.21
N GLN A 411 2.40 17.99 9.30
CA GLN A 411 1.07 18.59 9.45
C GLN A 411 0.39 18.78 8.09
N ASP A 412 -0.94 18.74 8.12
CA ASP A 412 -1.78 19.04 6.96
C ASP A 412 -2.12 20.53 6.94
N THR A 413 -1.30 21.30 6.23
CA THR A 413 -1.34 22.77 6.24
C THR A 413 -2.57 23.37 5.55
N THR A 414 -3.48 22.56 4.99
CA THR A 414 -4.80 23.03 4.52
C THR A 414 -5.85 23.07 5.64
N LYS A 415 -5.52 22.62 6.85
CA LYS A 415 -6.39 22.61 8.03
C LYS A 415 -5.82 23.47 9.16
N PRO A 416 -6.62 23.86 10.17
CA PRO A 416 -6.11 24.57 11.35
C PRO A 416 -5.01 23.74 12.06
N ILE A 417 -3.81 24.31 12.14
CA ILE A 417 -2.66 23.73 12.83
C ILE A 417 -2.81 24.03 14.33
N PRO A 418 -2.54 23.09 15.25
CA PRO A 418 -2.77 23.28 16.68
C PRO A 418 -1.70 24.15 17.38
N TYR A 419 -0.89 24.88 16.61
CA TYR A 419 0.17 25.79 17.06
C TYR A 419 0.62 26.73 15.91
N THR A 420 1.35 27.80 16.22
CA THR A 420 1.99 28.67 15.22
C THR A 420 3.26 28.00 14.67
N PRO A 421 3.41 27.77 13.35
CA PRO A 421 4.59 27.09 12.80
C PRO A 421 5.92 27.81 13.02
N GLU A 422 5.88 29.13 13.24
CA GLU A 422 7.04 30.00 13.46
C GLU A 422 7.51 30.05 14.92
N ASP A 423 6.71 29.55 15.88
CA ASP A 423 7.05 29.56 17.30
C ASP A 423 8.22 28.58 17.61
N PRO A 424 8.96 28.77 18.71
CA PRO A 424 9.93 27.79 19.20
C PRO A 424 9.31 26.38 19.35
N VAL A 425 10.10 25.34 19.11
CA VAL A 425 9.58 23.96 19.10
C VAL A 425 8.94 23.56 20.44
N GLU A 426 9.44 24.10 21.55
CA GLU A 426 8.87 23.90 22.88
C GLU A 426 7.45 24.48 23.01
N ASP A 427 7.21 25.65 22.42
CA ASP A 427 5.93 26.35 22.44
C ASP A 427 4.94 25.71 21.44
N GLN A 428 5.44 25.18 20.31
CA GLN A 428 4.65 24.35 19.40
C GLN A 428 4.14 23.08 20.08
N ILE A 429 5.01 22.37 20.81
CA ILE A 429 4.67 21.16 21.56
C ILE A 429 3.66 21.47 22.66
N ALA A 430 3.86 22.54 23.43
CA ALA A 430 2.93 22.95 24.49
C ALA A 430 1.55 23.33 23.92
N SER A 431 1.50 24.15 22.86
CA SER A 431 0.24 24.57 22.23
C SER A 431 -0.51 23.41 21.57
N SER A 432 0.22 22.47 20.97
CA SER A 432 -0.34 21.23 20.44
C SER A 432 -0.99 20.39 21.54
N LEU A 433 -0.34 20.27 22.70
CA LEU A 433 -0.88 19.52 23.83
C LEU A 433 -2.15 20.15 24.39
N GLU A 434 -2.18 21.46 24.61
CA GLU A 434 -3.38 22.15 25.11
C GLU A 434 -4.57 21.99 24.15
N THR A 435 -4.30 22.02 22.84
CA THR A 435 -5.33 21.73 21.82
C THR A 435 -5.85 20.30 21.95
N SER A 436 -4.96 19.30 22.11
CA SER A 436 -5.38 17.91 22.27
C SER A 436 -6.11 17.62 23.58
N LEU A 437 -5.68 18.21 24.71
CA LEU A 437 -6.39 18.09 26.00
C LEU A 437 -7.82 18.64 25.90
N LYS A 438 -7.98 19.78 25.22
CA LYS A 438 -9.29 20.38 24.92
C LYS A 438 -10.13 19.48 24.01
N ASN A 439 -9.57 18.98 22.91
CA ASN A 439 -10.27 18.12 21.95
C ASN A 439 -10.74 16.81 22.60
N LEU A 440 -9.84 16.12 23.30
CA LEU A 440 -10.10 14.87 24.04
C LEU A 440 -10.93 15.07 25.32
N LYS A 441 -11.28 16.32 25.65
CA LYS A 441 -12.03 16.73 26.84
C LYS A 441 -11.47 16.12 28.14
N THR A 442 -10.14 16.16 28.29
CA THR A 442 -9.43 15.56 29.41
C THR A 442 -8.34 16.50 29.96
N THR A 443 -7.95 16.30 31.21
CA THR A 443 -6.93 17.12 31.89
C THR A 443 -5.53 16.52 31.84
N TYR A 444 -5.39 15.26 31.42
CA TYR A 444 -4.10 14.59 31.27
C TYR A 444 -4.14 13.48 30.22
N LEU A 445 -2.97 13.15 29.67
CA LEU A 445 -2.71 11.99 28.82
C LEU A 445 -1.96 10.90 29.61
N ASP A 446 -2.19 9.64 29.27
CA ASP A 446 -1.39 8.53 29.82
C ASP A 446 -0.03 8.45 29.12
N SER A 447 0.03 8.86 27.85
CA SER A 447 1.28 9.04 27.10
C SER A 447 1.16 10.19 26.10
N TYR A 448 2.22 10.98 25.95
CA TYR A 448 2.36 11.95 24.86
C TYR A 448 3.66 11.68 24.09
N VAL A 449 3.54 11.42 22.79
CA VAL A 449 4.69 10.96 21.98
C VAL A 449 5.09 11.93 20.88
N LEU A 450 6.39 12.07 20.64
CA LEU A 450 6.93 12.76 19.48
C LEU A 450 6.72 11.90 18.22
N HIS A 451 6.08 12.42 17.17
CA HIS A 451 5.70 11.65 15.96
C HIS A 451 6.90 11.00 15.23
N SER A 452 8.01 11.72 15.16
CA SER A 452 9.30 11.25 14.65
C SER A 452 10.43 12.07 15.27
N PRO A 453 11.66 11.55 15.33
CA PRO A 453 12.84 12.40 15.47
C PRO A 453 12.76 13.58 14.49
N LEU A 454 13.17 14.77 14.93
CA LEU A 454 13.07 15.97 14.11
C LEU A 454 14.17 15.97 13.03
N PRO A 455 13.87 16.44 11.81
CA PRO A 455 14.85 16.48 10.72
C PRO A 455 16.00 17.43 11.05
N GLY A 456 17.23 17.02 10.72
CA GLY A 456 18.44 17.80 10.95
C GLY A 456 19.38 17.13 11.95
N GLN A 457 19.91 17.91 12.90
CA GLN A 457 20.82 17.40 13.93
C GLN A 457 20.05 16.87 15.14
N ILE A 458 20.60 15.85 15.82
CA ILE A 458 20.02 15.24 17.04
C ILE A 458 19.66 16.28 18.12
N GLY A 459 20.37 17.41 18.18
CA GLY A 459 20.11 18.51 19.11
C GLY A 459 18.68 19.07 19.04
N SER A 460 18.06 19.13 17.86
CA SER A 460 16.67 19.59 17.70
C SER A 460 15.67 18.59 18.30
N THR A 461 15.91 17.29 18.12
CA THR A 461 15.12 16.22 18.76
C THR A 461 15.28 16.26 20.28
N VAL A 462 16.51 16.47 20.78
CA VAL A 462 16.79 16.63 22.22
C VAL A 462 16.14 17.89 22.80
N GLN A 463 16.03 18.97 22.03
CA GLN A 463 15.30 20.19 22.42
C GLN A 463 13.80 19.92 22.57
N ALA A 464 13.17 19.29 21.57
CA ALA A 464 11.78 18.84 21.66
C ALA A 464 11.55 17.90 22.86
N TRP A 465 12.50 17.00 23.13
CA TRP A 465 12.42 16.08 24.26
C TRP A 465 12.43 16.77 25.63
N LYS A 466 13.17 17.87 25.79
CA LYS A 466 13.12 18.70 26.99
C LYS A 466 11.73 19.31 27.22
N ALA A 467 11.00 19.67 26.16
CA ALA A 467 9.62 20.13 26.26
C ALA A 467 8.67 19.01 26.71
N LEU A 468 8.82 17.79 26.16
CA LEU A 468 8.06 16.62 26.62
C LEU A 468 8.35 16.32 28.10
N ALA A 469 9.61 16.35 28.53
CA ALA A 469 10.00 16.15 29.93
C ALA A 469 9.35 17.19 30.86
N LYS A 470 9.30 18.47 30.45
CA LYS A 470 8.61 19.54 31.19
C LYS A 470 7.09 19.29 31.28
N ILE A 471 6.46 18.88 30.18
CA ILE A 471 5.03 18.52 30.13
C ILE A 471 4.69 17.38 31.10
N GLN A 472 5.60 16.42 31.26
CA GLN A 472 5.47 15.37 32.26
C GLN A 472 5.65 15.88 33.69
N ASP A 473 6.59 16.78 33.95
CA ASP A 473 6.76 17.44 35.25
C ASP A 473 5.53 18.29 35.63
N GLU A 474 4.84 18.87 34.65
CA GLU A 474 3.54 19.55 34.80
C GLU A 474 2.37 18.58 35.05
N GLY A 475 2.58 17.25 34.97
CA GLY A 475 1.56 16.22 35.18
C GLY A 475 0.54 16.05 34.05
N LYS A 476 0.70 16.77 32.93
CA LYS A 476 -0.22 16.73 31.78
C LYS A 476 -0.05 15.48 30.91
N ALA A 477 1.10 14.81 30.98
CA ALA A 477 1.32 13.48 30.40
C ALA A 477 2.00 12.57 31.43
N LYS A 478 1.45 11.39 31.72
CA LYS A 478 2.07 10.43 32.67
C LYS A 478 3.35 9.83 32.12
N MET A 479 3.38 9.51 30.83
CA MET A 479 4.55 8.99 30.11
C MET A 479 4.89 9.85 28.90
N ILE A 480 6.17 9.84 28.52
CA ILE A 480 6.65 10.44 27.28
C ILE A 480 7.34 9.41 26.40
N GLY A 481 7.23 9.60 25.08
CA GLY A 481 7.73 8.64 24.12
C GLY A 481 8.02 9.20 22.74
N VAL A 482 8.52 8.35 21.86
CA VAL A 482 8.91 8.72 20.50
C VAL A 482 8.45 7.64 19.52
N CYS A 483 7.96 8.08 18.38
CA CYS A 483 7.45 7.25 17.30
C CYS A 483 8.44 7.27 16.11
N ASN A 484 8.41 6.27 15.23
CA ASN A 484 9.26 6.19 14.02
C ASN A 484 10.78 6.38 14.28
N THR A 485 11.32 5.75 15.32
CA THR A 485 12.75 5.82 15.67
C THR A 485 13.43 4.47 15.56
N TYR A 486 14.19 4.25 14.49
CA TYR A 486 14.81 2.95 14.14
C TYR A 486 16.33 2.93 14.38
N ASP A 487 16.89 3.93 15.09
CA ASP A 487 18.28 3.95 15.55
C ASP A 487 18.30 4.06 17.09
N VAL A 488 18.93 3.09 17.75
CA VAL A 488 19.08 3.04 19.21
C VAL A 488 19.81 4.27 19.75
N LYS A 489 20.74 4.87 19.00
CA LYS A 489 21.49 6.06 19.43
C LYS A 489 20.60 7.28 19.64
N VAL A 490 19.47 7.35 18.94
CA VAL A 490 18.46 8.39 19.17
C VAL A 490 17.86 8.21 20.56
N LEU A 491 17.50 6.97 20.94
CA LEU A 491 16.97 6.68 22.28
C LEU A 491 17.99 6.97 23.38
N GLU A 492 19.24 6.56 23.18
CA GLU A 492 20.34 6.85 24.12
C GLU A 492 20.52 8.37 24.35
N ALA A 493 20.49 9.17 23.28
CA ALA A 493 20.60 10.63 23.37
C ALA A 493 19.37 11.30 24.03
N LEU A 494 18.20 10.69 23.99
CA LEU A 494 17.01 11.16 24.71
C LEU A 494 17.06 10.78 26.20
N ASP A 495 17.51 9.57 26.50
CA ASP A 495 17.70 9.04 27.85
C ASP A 495 18.68 9.90 28.69
N GLU A 496 19.68 10.54 28.06
CA GLU A 496 20.58 11.52 28.71
C GLU A 496 19.85 12.72 29.34
N VAL A 497 18.68 13.11 28.80
CA VAL A 497 17.85 14.20 29.32
C VAL A 497 16.74 13.66 30.22
N ARG A 498 16.01 12.66 29.73
CA ARG A 498 15.00 11.94 30.49
C ARG A 498 14.71 10.60 29.82
N LYS A 499 14.61 9.56 30.64
CA LYS A 499 14.31 8.20 30.19
C LYS A 499 13.05 8.13 29.30
N VAL A 500 13.20 7.56 28.11
CA VAL A 500 12.11 7.20 27.20
C VAL A 500 11.25 6.11 27.83
N GLN A 501 9.92 6.29 27.85
CA GLN A 501 9.00 5.33 28.45
C GLN A 501 8.15 4.59 27.42
N VAL A 502 7.91 5.20 26.25
CA VAL A 502 7.16 4.60 25.15
C VAL A 502 7.93 4.75 23.84
N VAL A 503 8.02 3.68 23.05
CA VAL A 503 8.45 3.71 21.65
C VAL A 503 7.32 3.18 20.78
N GLN A 504 6.94 3.91 19.72
CA GLN A 504 5.87 3.50 18.80
C GLN A 504 6.41 3.34 17.38
N ASN A 505 6.61 2.10 16.91
CA ASN A 505 7.31 1.81 15.66
C ASN A 505 6.56 0.81 14.78
N ARG A 506 6.91 0.77 13.49
CA ARG A 506 6.51 -0.30 12.59
C ARG A 506 7.22 -1.58 13.02
N TRP A 507 6.46 -2.65 13.27
CA TRP A 507 7.03 -3.96 13.59
C TRP A 507 6.60 -4.96 12.53
N TYR A 508 7.51 -5.27 11.60
CA TYR A 508 7.14 -6.00 10.39
C TYR A 508 8.33 -6.72 9.73
N GLN A 509 8.07 -7.59 8.77
CA GLN A 509 9.11 -8.44 8.17
C GLN A 509 10.20 -7.64 7.43
N GLY A 510 9.83 -6.52 6.79
CA GLY A 510 10.72 -5.73 5.94
C GLY A 510 11.74 -4.85 6.70
N ASN A 511 11.49 -4.51 7.96
CA ASN A 511 12.51 -3.92 8.85
C ASN A 511 13.16 -4.96 9.78
N GLY A 512 13.04 -6.24 9.45
CA GLY A 512 13.60 -7.33 10.26
C GLY A 512 13.01 -7.38 11.67
N TRP A 513 11.73 -6.99 11.85
CA TRP A 513 11.01 -6.99 13.12
C TRP A 513 11.57 -6.02 14.18
N ASP A 514 12.24 -4.96 13.73
CA ASP A 514 12.82 -3.88 14.57
C ASP A 514 13.66 -4.39 15.76
N LYS A 515 14.39 -5.49 15.56
CA LYS A 515 15.08 -6.28 16.61
C LYS A 515 15.97 -5.45 17.53
N GLU A 516 16.68 -4.47 16.98
CA GLU A 516 17.61 -3.64 17.76
C GLU A 516 16.87 -2.75 18.76
N VAL A 517 15.82 -2.05 18.30
CA VAL A 517 15.00 -1.15 19.13
C VAL A 517 14.10 -1.94 20.08
N VAL A 518 13.44 -3.00 19.62
CA VAL A 518 12.67 -3.91 20.49
C VAL A 518 13.57 -4.49 21.59
N GLY A 519 14.78 -4.91 21.23
CA GLY A 519 15.79 -5.40 22.18
C GLY A 519 16.24 -4.34 23.18
N TYR A 520 16.43 -3.08 22.74
CA TYR A 520 16.74 -1.96 23.61
C TYR A 520 15.59 -1.65 24.58
N CYS A 521 14.36 -1.59 24.07
CA CYS A 521 13.16 -1.33 24.87
C CYS A 521 12.97 -2.38 25.97
N LYS A 522 13.12 -3.67 25.63
CA LYS A 522 13.10 -4.78 26.61
C LYS A 522 14.14 -4.61 27.72
N ARG A 523 15.40 -4.32 27.37
CA ARG A 523 16.49 -4.16 28.34
C ARG A 523 16.30 -2.96 29.27
N ASN A 524 15.69 -1.89 28.76
CA ASN A 524 15.50 -0.64 29.51
C ASN A 524 14.11 -0.52 30.15
N GLY A 525 13.19 -1.48 29.94
CA GLY A 525 11.82 -1.41 30.48
C GLY A 525 10.99 -0.30 29.84
N ILE A 526 11.13 -0.12 28.53
CA ILE A 526 10.38 0.83 27.71
C ILE A 526 9.21 0.09 27.07
N MET A 527 8.00 0.66 27.11
CA MET A 527 6.83 0.10 26.42
C MET A 527 7.01 0.25 24.91
N TYR A 528 7.18 -0.87 24.21
CA TYR A 528 7.22 -0.87 22.75
C TYR A 528 5.81 -1.14 22.19
N GLN A 529 5.28 -0.20 21.42
CA GLN A 529 3.98 -0.25 20.78
C GLN A 529 4.16 -0.48 19.27
N SER A 530 3.55 -1.52 18.71
CA SER A 530 3.70 -1.83 17.28
C SER A 530 2.49 -1.39 16.45
N PHE A 531 2.76 -0.69 15.35
CA PHE A 531 1.81 -0.56 14.25
C PHE A 531 2.32 -1.30 13.01
N TRP A 532 1.44 -1.49 12.01
CA TRP A 532 1.65 -2.37 10.84
C TRP A 532 1.90 -3.86 11.18
N THR A 533 1.63 -4.26 12.43
CA THR A 533 1.82 -5.62 12.97
C THR A 533 1.23 -6.74 12.10
N LEU A 534 0.10 -6.50 11.43
CA LEU A 534 -0.52 -7.45 10.51
C LEU A 534 -0.19 -7.16 9.04
N SER A 535 -0.41 -5.92 8.58
CA SER A 535 -0.24 -5.52 7.17
C SER A 535 1.19 -5.65 6.65
N GLY A 536 2.18 -5.46 7.52
CA GLY A 536 3.60 -5.66 7.19
C GLY A 536 4.11 -7.10 7.42
N SER A 537 3.23 -8.03 7.79
CA SER A 537 3.56 -9.42 8.17
C SER A 537 3.00 -10.51 7.25
N PRO A 538 2.83 -10.30 5.92
CA PRO A 538 2.13 -11.26 5.06
C PRO A 538 2.84 -12.62 4.98
N ASP A 539 4.17 -12.67 5.05
CA ASP A 539 4.91 -13.94 5.01
C ASP A 539 4.59 -14.77 6.25
N LEU A 540 4.62 -14.14 7.43
CA LEU A 540 4.33 -14.81 8.71
C LEU A 540 2.88 -15.29 8.75
N LEU A 541 1.92 -14.46 8.31
CA LEU A 541 0.50 -14.84 8.20
C LEU A 541 0.27 -15.98 7.20
N GLY A 542 1.07 -16.06 6.13
CA GLY A 542 1.01 -17.13 5.13
C GLY A 542 1.81 -18.39 5.48
N HIS A 543 2.75 -18.32 6.43
CA HIS A 543 3.77 -19.37 6.60
C HIS A 543 3.19 -20.69 7.15
N PRO A 544 3.38 -21.85 6.50
CA PRO A 544 2.77 -23.13 6.92
C PRO A 544 3.07 -23.54 8.38
N THR A 545 4.28 -23.27 8.86
CA THR A 545 4.67 -23.46 10.26
C THR A 545 3.85 -22.58 11.19
N PHE A 546 3.61 -21.32 10.83
CA PHE A 546 2.89 -20.37 11.66
C PHE A 546 1.37 -20.65 11.66
N LEU A 547 0.81 -21.04 10.51
CA LEU A 547 -0.57 -21.55 10.42
C LEU A 547 -0.80 -22.78 11.31
N THR A 548 0.23 -23.62 11.50
CA THR A 548 0.19 -24.75 12.43
C THR A 548 0.20 -24.28 13.88
N ILE A 549 1.04 -23.30 14.24
CA ILE A 549 1.05 -22.69 15.58
C ILE A 549 -0.31 -22.07 15.91
N ALA A 550 -0.87 -21.25 15.00
CA ALA A 550 -2.17 -20.62 15.18
C ALA A 550 -3.29 -21.66 15.40
N LYS A 551 -3.33 -22.70 14.56
CA LYS A 551 -4.31 -23.79 14.68
C LYS A 551 -4.18 -24.58 15.98
N THR A 552 -2.97 -24.92 16.42
CA THR A 552 -2.74 -25.62 17.70
C THR A 552 -3.19 -24.78 18.90
N ASN A 553 -3.09 -23.46 18.80
CA ASN A 553 -3.55 -22.52 19.82
C ASN A 553 -5.04 -22.14 19.72
N ASN A 554 -5.77 -22.68 18.74
CA ASN A 554 -7.16 -22.29 18.44
C ASN A 554 -7.32 -20.77 18.21
N LEU A 555 -6.33 -20.17 17.54
CA LEU A 555 -6.29 -18.77 17.15
C LEU A 555 -6.37 -18.63 15.63
N THR A 556 -6.83 -17.48 15.15
CA THR A 556 -6.59 -17.10 13.75
C THR A 556 -5.10 -16.79 13.54
N PRO A 557 -4.60 -16.77 12.28
CA PRO A 557 -3.23 -16.32 12.01
C PRO A 557 -2.97 -14.91 12.54
N GLU A 558 -3.94 -14.00 12.40
CA GLU A 558 -3.83 -12.60 12.82
C GLU A 558 -3.77 -12.48 14.35
N GLN A 559 -4.68 -13.16 15.05
CA GLN A 559 -4.63 -13.27 16.51
C GLN A 559 -3.33 -13.91 17.01
N ALA A 560 -2.79 -14.90 16.28
CA ALA A 560 -1.52 -15.52 16.63
C ALA A 560 -0.33 -14.57 16.42
N VAL A 561 -0.34 -13.69 15.41
CA VAL A 561 0.70 -12.64 15.25
C VAL A 561 0.61 -11.63 16.41
N TYR A 562 -0.59 -11.17 16.77
CA TYR A 562 -0.76 -10.31 17.95
C TYR A 562 -0.31 -11.01 19.24
N LYS A 563 -0.63 -12.29 19.44
CA LYS A 563 -0.18 -13.04 20.62
C LYS A 563 1.34 -13.19 20.64
N LEU A 564 1.95 -13.48 19.49
CA LEU A 564 3.39 -13.57 19.34
C LEU A 564 4.07 -12.24 19.71
N ALA A 565 3.53 -11.10 19.28
CA ALA A 565 4.01 -9.78 19.68
C ALA A 565 3.85 -9.54 21.19
N GLN A 566 2.67 -9.84 21.77
CA GLN A 566 2.44 -9.73 23.22
C GLN A 566 3.41 -10.58 24.05
N LEU A 567 3.74 -11.79 23.59
CA LEU A 567 4.75 -12.67 24.23
C LEU A 567 6.17 -12.08 24.17
N GLN A 568 6.45 -11.19 23.22
CA GLN A 568 7.68 -10.41 23.13
C GLN A 568 7.63 -9.11 23.96
N GLY A 569 6.58 -8.88 24.75
CA GLY A 569 6.40 -7.63 25.51
C GLY A 569 6.06 -6.41 24.63
N ILE A 570 5.60 -6.66 23.40
CA ILE A 570 5.12 -5.63 22.48
C ILE A 570 3.62 -5.42 22.69
N THR A 571 3.15 -4.18 22.66
CA THR A 571 1.72 -3.83 22.66
C THR A 571 1.27 -3.54 21.23
N PRO A 572 0.52 -4.44 20.56
CA PRO A 572 0.03 -4.16 19.21
C PRO A 572 -1.06 -3.10 19.23
N LEU A 573 -0.93 -2.11 18.34
CA LEU A 573 -1.96 -1.11 18.08
C LEU A 573 -2.86 -1.62 16.95
N SER A 574 -4.12 -1.90 17.28
CA SER A 574 -5.16 -2.19 16.27
C SER A 574 -5.93 -0.92 15.93
N GLY A 575 -6.06 -0.64 14.64
CA GLY A 575 -6.86 0.47 14.10
C GLY A 575 -8.20 0.00 13.51
N THR A 576 -8.69 -1.19 13.88
CA THR A 576 -9.89 -1.75 13.24
C THR A 576 -11.16 -1.00 13.65
N THR A 577 -11.99 -0.66 12.66
CA THR A 577 -13.33 -0.08 12.85
C THR A 577 -14.44 -1.14 12.87
N GLN A 578 -14.12 -2.41 12.62
CA GLN A 578 -15.08 -3.50 12.56
C GLN A 578 -15.29 -4.15 13.94
N VAL A 579 -16.53 -4.13 14.44
CA VAL A 579 -16.89 -4.61 15.78
C VAL A 579 -16.45 -6.06 16.06
N GLU A 580 -16.57 -6.96 15.07
CA GLU A 580 -16.11 -8.34 15.26
C GLU A 580 -14.59 -8.46 15.35
N HIS A 581 -13.84 -7.63 14.63
CA HIS A 581 -12.38 -7.60 14.73
C HIS A 581 -11.94 -7.03 16.08
N MET A 582 -12.61 -5.98 16.59
CA MET A 582 -12.35 -5.46 17.95
C MET A 582 -12.48 -6.57 19.01
N LYS A 583 -13.53 -7.40 18.93
CA LYS A 583 -13.71 -8.55 19.83
C LYS A 583 -12.59 -9.58 19.69
N LEU A 584 -12.21 -9.91 18.46
CA LEU A 584 -11.14 -10.89 18.18
C LEU A 584 -9.79 -10.41 18.71
N ASP A 585 -9.47 -9.14 18.52
CA ASP A 585 -8.22 -8.50 18.95
C ASP A 585 -8.14 -8.44 20.48
N LEU A 586 -9.22 -8.06 21.17
CA LEU A 586 -9.32 -8.09 22.63
C LEU A 586 -9.20 -9.52 23.20
N ASN A 587 -9.79 -10.51 22.54
CA ASN A 587 -9.70 -11.91 22.96
C ASN A 587 -8.27 -12.49 22.92
N VAL A 588 -7.33 -11.84 22.20
CA VAL A 588 -5.92 -12.29 22.14
C VAL A 588 -5.25 -12.24 23.51
N GLU A 589 -5.57 -11.23 24.34
CA GLU A 589 -4.95 -11.08 25.66
C GLU A 589 -5.23 -12.29 26.55
N ALA A 590 -6.50 -12.73 26.60
CA ALA A 590 -6.96 -13.89 27.36
C ALA A 590 -6.60 -15.25 26.73
N ALA A 591 -6.12 -15.29 25.48
CA ALA A 591 -5.79 -16.54 24.81
C ALA A 591 -4.61 -17.30 25.46
N GLU A 592 -4.73 -18.62 25.54
CA GLU A 592 -3.62 -19.49 25.93
C GLU A 592 -2.58 -19.58 24.81
N TRP A 593 -1.29 -19.70 25.17
CA TRP A 593 -0.22 -20.04 24.22
C TRP A 593 0.47 -21.33 24.65
N LYS A 594 0.17 -22.40 23.93
CA LYS A 594 0.65 -23.77 24.13
C LYS A 594 1.85 -24.00 23.22
N GLU A 595 2.98 -24.38 23.81
CA GLU A 595 4.17 -24.79 23.06
C GLU A 595 4.24 -26.32 22.84
N ASP A 596 3.40 -27.09 23.53
CA ASP A 596 3.44 -28.55 23.55
C ASP A 596 3.14 -29.19 22.19
N GLY A 597 4.09 -29.97 21.68
CA GLY A 597 4.00 -30.66 20.39
C GLY A 597 4.33 -29.76 19.19
N ILE A 598 4.64 -28.48 19.41
CA ILE A 598 5.03 -27.50 18.38
C ILE A 598 6.28 -26.69 18.76
N GLN A 599 7.12 -27.20 19.66
CA GLN A 599 8.32 -26.48 20.13
C GLN A 599 9.28 -26.13 18.99
N ARG A 600 9.42 -27.00 17.98
CA ARG A 600 10.29 -26.76 16.82
C ARG A 600 9.74 -25.64 15.92
N GLU A 601 8.44 -25.65 15.70
CA GLU A 601 7.70 -24.66 14.92
C GLU A 601 7.88 -23.27 15.55
N ILE A 602 7.75 -23.20 16.88
CA ILE A 602 7.95 -21.99 17.66
C ILE A 602 9.42 -21.53 17.64
N GLU A 603 10.39 -22.43 17.77
CA GLU A 603 11.81 -22.08 17.69
C GLU A 603 12.19 -21.51 16.31
N LEU A 604 11.61 -22.05 15.23
CA LEU A 604 11.80 -21.53 13.87
C LEU A 604 11.23 -20.12 13.70
N VAL A 605 10.06 -19.85 14.29
CA VAL A 605 9.41 -18.53 14.23
C VAL A 605 10.12 -17.52 15.13
N LYS A 606 10.55 -17.92 16.34
CA LYS A 606 11.40 -17.09 17.21
C LYS A 606 12.66 -16.65 16.47
N LYS A 607 13.39 -17.55 15.79
CA LYS A 607 14.57 -17.20 14.95
C LYS A 607 14.28 -16.28 13.76
N LEU A 608 13.03 -16.13 13.34
CA LEU A 608 12.65 -15.15 12.33
C LEU A 608 12.52 -13.76 12.94
N ILE A 609 11.88 -13.65 14.11
CA ILE A 609 11.48 -12.38 14.74
C ILE A 609 12.42 -11.86 15.86
N GLU A 610 13.29 -12.72 16.39
CA GLU A 610 14.37 -12.43 17.36
C GLU A 610 15.74 -12.40 16.67
#